data_AF-A0A935FPD5-F1
#
_entry.id   AF-A0A935FPD5-F1
#
_cell.length_a   1.000
_cell.length_b   1.000
_cell.length_c   1.000
_cell.angle_alpha   90.00
_cell.angle_beta   90.00
_cell.angle_gamma   90.00
#
_symmetry.space_group_name_H-M   'P 1'
#
loop_
_entity.id
_entity.type
_entity.pdbx_description
1 polymer ?
#
loop_
_entity_poly.entity_id
_entity_poly.type
_entity_poly.pdbx_seq_one_letter_code
_entity_poly.pdbx_strand_id
1 'polypeptide(L)' 'MKQFNKTFALAIFLFITVHCSLFTDNCEAQWIQTNGPYGGDIRSFAVSGTNLFAGTTSGGVFCRPTTAQAGLR' A
#
# COMPACT_ATOMS: atom_id res chain seq x y z
N MET A 1 -13.07 2.91 -47.77
CA MET A 1 -12.79 2.57 -46.35
C MET A 1 -11.35 2.05 -46.29
N LYS A 2 -10.42 2.78 -45.65
CA LYS A 2 -9.00 2.37 -45.58
C LYS A 2 -8.90 1.06 -44.80
N GLN A 3 -8.33 0.02 -45.42
CA GLN A 3 -8.08 -1.27 -44.79
C GLN A 3 -7.15 -1.05 -43.59
N PHE A 4 -7.61 -1.39 -42.40
CA PHE A 4 -6.82 -1.31 -41.18
C PHE A 4 -5.66 -2.32 -41.25
N ASN A 5 -4.42 -1.84 -41.11
CA ASN A 5 -3.21 -2.66 -41.29
C ASN A 5 -3.00 -3.56 -40.06
N LYS A 6 -3.32 -4.85 -40.18
CA LYS A 6 -3.24 -5.85 -39.09
C LYS A 6 -1.85 -5.94 -38.47
N THR A 7 -0.79 -5.76 -39.26
CA THR A 7 0.60 -5.79 -38.77
C THR A 7 0.92 -4.60 -37.88
N PHE A 8 0.38 -3.42 -38.22
CA PHE A 8 0.50 -2.22 -37.40
C PHE A 8 -0.24 -2.37 -36.06
N ALA A 9 -1.43 -2.96 -36.08
CA ALA A 9 -2.20 -3.24 -34.87
C ALA A 9 -1.49 -4.23 -33.93
N LEU A 10 -0.88 -5.28 -34.48
CA LEU A 10 -0.08 -6.25 -33.73
C LEU A 10 1.13 -5.58 -33.07
N ALA A 11 1.82 -4.69 -33.79
CA ALA A 11 2.98 -3.97 -33.27
C ALA A 11 2.62 -3.09 -32.05
N ILE A 12 1.48 -2.39 -32.10
CA ILE A 12 0.99 -1.60 -30.97
C ILE A 12 0.65 -2.49 -29.78
N PHE A 13 -0.02 -3.61 -30.01
CA PHE A 13 -0.38 -4.55 -28.95
C PHE A 13 0.88 -5.08 -28.23
N LEU A 14 1.89 -5.48 -28.99
CA LEU A 14 3.18 -5.94 -28.45
C LEU A 14 3.92 -4.83 -27.68
N PHE A 15 3.86 -3.58 -28.16
CA PHE A 15 4.48 -2.45 -27.47
C PHE A 15 3.79 -2.17 -26.12
N ILE A 16 2.45 -2.26 -26.08
CA ILE A 16 1.65 -2.09 -24.85
C ILE A 16 1.91 -3.22 -23.87
N THR A 17 1.96 -4.48 -24.32
CA THR A 17 2.22 -5.61 -23.41
C THR A 17 3.62 -5.52 -22.81
N VAL A 18 4.64 -5.17 -23.61
CA VAL A 18 6.01 -4.95 -23.12
C VAL A 18 6.06 -3.80 -22.12
N HIS A 19 5.43 -2.66 -22.41
CA HIS A 19 5.35 -1.56 -21.44
C HIS A 19 4.67 -2.02 -20.15
N CYS A 20 3.50 -2.64 -20.24
CA CYS A 20 2.75 -3.08 -19.06
C CYS A 20 3.58 -4.03 -18.16
N SER A 21 4.33 -4.95 -18.76
CA SER A 21 5.20 -5.87 -18.01
C SER A 21 6.43 -5.21 -17.37
N LEU A 22 6.86 -4.05 -17.86
CA LEU A 22 8.02 -3.32 -17.32
C LEU A 22 7.66 -2.36 -16.18
N PHE A 23 6.37 -2.07 -15.98
CA PHE A 23 5.88 -1.12 -14.96
C PHE A 23 5.10 -1.80 -13.82
N THR A 24 5.27 -3.10 -13.60
CA THR A 24 4.70 -3.79 -12.44
C THR A 24 5.55 -3.54 -11.19
N ASP A 25 5.15 -2.57 -10.38
CA ASP A 25 5.65 -2.44 -9.01
C ASP A 25 4.95 -3.48 -8.12
N ASN A 26 5.70 -4.48 -7.66
CA ASN A 26 5.18 -5.44 -6.68
C ASN A 26 5.07 -4.71 -5.32
N CYS A 27 3.86 -4.45 -4.85
CA CYS A 27 3.67 -3.90 -3.52
C CYS A 27 3.84 -5.01 -2.46
N GLU A 28 4.94 -4.94 -1.71
CA GLU A 28 5.20 -5.84 -0.59
C GLU A 28 4.50 -5.31 0.67
N ALA A 29 3.38 -5.92 1.05
CA ALA A 29 2.69 -5.60 2.30
C ALA A 29 3.35 -6.35 3.47
N GLN A 30 4.37 -5.74 4.08
CA GLN A 30 5.09 -6.31 5.21
C GLN A 30 4.42 -5.92 6.54
N TRP A 31 3.59 -6.83 7.08
CA TRP A 31 2.92 -6.64 8.36
C TRP A 31 3.87 -6.95 9.52
N ILE A 32 4.25 -5.93 10.28
CA ILE A 32 5.02 -6.07 11.52
C ILE A 32 4.11 -5.75 12.71
N GLN A 33 4.04 -6.67 13.67
CA GLN A 33 3.29 -6.46 14.91
C GLN A 33 3.87 -5.28 15.69
N THR A 34 3.02 -4.36 16.14
CA THR A 34 3.40 -3.22 16.96
C THR A 34 3.53 -3.58 18.45
N ASN A 35 4.23 -2.74 19.23
CA ASN A 35 4.35 -2.87 20.69
C ASN A 35 3.07 -2.43 21.40
N GLY A 36 2.00 -3.21 21.24
CA GLY A 36 0.66 -2.91 21.70
C GLY A 36 -0.32 -2.76 20.54
N PRO A 37 -1.64 -2.79 20.81
CA PRO A 37 -2.31 -2.97 22.09
C PRO A 37 -2.53 -4.44 22.50
N TYR A 38 -1.75 -5.38 21.95
CA TYR A 38 -1.71 -6.82 22.30
C TYR A 38 -3.09 -7.50 22.44
N GLY A 39 -4.01 -7.19 21.51
CA GLY A 39 -5.36 -7.77 21.50
C GLY A 39 -6.42 -7.00 22.29
N GLY A 40 -6.14 -5.78 22.74
CA GLY A 40 -7.15 -4.88 23.31
C GLY A 40 -8.22 -4.47 22.31
N ASP A 41 -9.45 -4.24 22.79
CA ASP A 41 -10.59 -3.76 22.00
C ASP A 41 -10.36 -2.31 21.53
N ILE A 42 -10.20 -2.13 20.22
CA ILE A 42 -9.97 -0.84 19.57
C ILE A 42 -11.28 -0.26 19.10
N ARG A 43 -11.64 0.91 19.65
CA ARG A 43 -12.91 1.59 19.35
C ARG A 43 -12.76 2.73 18.36
N SER A 44 -11.55 3.27 18.19
CA SER A 44 -11.32 4.39 17.29
C SER A 44 -9.88 4.46 16.81
N PHE A 45 -9.72 5.07 15.62
CA PHE A 45 -8.44 5.46 15.06
C PHE A 45 -8.48 6.96 14.70
N ALA A 46 -7.36 7.65 14.86
CA ALA A 46 -7.19 9.03 14.43
C ALA A 46 -5.78 9.24 13.86
N VAL A 47 -5.63 10.19 12.94
CA VAL A 47 -4.33 10.54 12.35
C VAL A 47 -4.05 12.02 12.58
N SER A 48 -2.83 12.34 13.00
CA SER A 48 -2.33 13.72 13.07
C SER A 48 -0.90 13.77 12.54
N GLY A 49 -0.70 14.43 11.40
CA GLY A 49 0.57 14.41 10.68
C GLY A 49 0.99 12.99 10.31
N THR A 50 2.18 12.58 10.76
CA THR A 50 2.73 11.23 10.58
C THR A 50 2.44 10.28 11.75
N ASN A 51 1.52 10.62 12.64
CA ASN A 51 1.18 9.80 13.79
C ASN A 51 -0.20 9.17 13.64
N LEU A 52 -0.28 7.86 13.86
CA LEU A 52 -1.51 7.09 13.96
C LEU A 52 -1.81 6.81 15.44
N PHE A 53 -3.03 7.14 15.86
CA PHE A 53 -3.53 6.91 17.21
C PHE A 53 -4.60 5.83 17.20
N ALA A 54 -4.59 4.95 18.20
CA ALA A 54 -5.61 3.93 18.43
C ALA A 54 -6.18 4.07 19.84
N GLY A 55 -7.48 4.35 19.93
CA GLY A 55 -8.21 4.46 21.18
C GLY A 55 -8.72 3.11 21.64
N THR A 56 -8.34 2.70 22.85
CA THR A 56 -8.83 1.47 23.49
C THR A 56 -9.86 1.78 24.57
N THR A 57 -10.74 0.82 24.84
CA THR A 57 -11.78 0.96 25.87
C THR A 57 -11.20 1.13 27.30
N SER A 58 -10.13 0.41 27.63
CA SER A 58 -9.56 0.37 29.00
C SER A 58 -8.05 0.65 29.08
N GLY A 59 -7.33 0.67 27.96
CA GLY A 59 -5.88 0.81 27.89
C GLY A 59 -5.38 2.19 27.47
N GLY A 60 -6.27 3.19 27.37
CA GLY A 60 -5.93 4.54 26.89
C GLY A 60 -5.71 4.61 25.38
N VAL A 61 -4.81 5.51 24.95
CA VAL A 61 -4.53 5.79 23.53
C VAL A 61 -3.11 5.34 23.18
N PHE A 62 -2.98 4.47 22.19
CA PHE A 62 -1.70 4.05 21.63
C PHE A 62 -1.35 4.94 20.45
N CYS A 63 -0.08 5.34 20.33
CA CYS A 63 0.41 6.18 19.24
C CYS A 63 1.58 5.50 18.53
N ARG A 64 1.53 5.44 17.19
CA ARG A 64 2.61 4.93 16.35
C ARG A 64 2.94 5.92 15.23
N PRO A 65 4.21 6.29 15.04
CA PRO A 65 4.66 6.95 13.81
C PRO A 65 4.44 6.05 12.59
N THR A 66 3.92 6.61 11.51
CA THR A 66 3.73 5.94 10.21
C THR A 66 4.97 6.00 9.32
N THR A 67 6.04 6.66 9.77
CA THR A 67 7.31 6.70 9.04
C THR A 67 7.94 5.31 8.96
N ALA A 68 8.42 4.94 7.77
CA ALA A 68 8.96 3.63 7.43
C ALA A 68 10.13 3.16 8.31
N GLN A 69 10.72 4.03 9.13
CA GLN A 69 11.82 3.72 10.04
C GLN A 69 11.40 2.97 11.32
N ALA A 70 10.11 2.80 11.59
CA ALA A 70 9.64 2.15 12.82
C ALA A 70 9.97 0.64 12.93
N GLY A 71 10.48 0.01 11.86
CA GLY A 71 10.95 -1.39 11.85
C GLY A 71 12.47 -1.58 11.85
N LEU A 72 13.27 -0.52 12.03
CA LEU A 72 14.74 -0.56 11.92
C LEU A 72 15.48 -0.28 13.25
N ARG A 73 14.85 -0.54 14.41
CA ARG A 73 15.51 -0.50 15.72
C ARG A 73 15.05 -1.63 16.61
#